data_AF-A0A3C2BBV6-F1
#
_entry.id   AF-A0A3C2BBV6-F1
#
_cell.length_a   1.000
_cell.length_b   1.000
_cell.length_c   1.000
_cell.angle_alpha   90.00
_cell.angle_beta   90.00
_cell.angle_gamma   90.00
#
_symmetry.space_group_name_H-M   'P 1'
#
loop_
_entity.id
_entity.type
_entity.pdbx_description
1 polymer ?
#
loop_
_entity_poly.entity_id
_entity_poly.type
_entity_poly.pdbx_seq_one_letter_code
_entity_poly.pdbx_strand_id
1 'polypeptide(L)'
;MYFVDTCSVVTDDKIRNDGCHPNEEGYTAIANEYYNAVTQYYNSSSKVGEITLSKSNNWISAFDIENPDANSTYYVDEKNVPAGWQVSYADNEQTLGSGTTITVTNTRHTPKTSLSVKKIWENDSADTSARDNISLTLLRSTDQINWEELEVPMPVPVKSENIWIYKYGVDENNNLTLPAEDNAGNQYFYKIEEEILDGYTVSYENPDGIIAADDADAGQITVKNTRAVSLTVKT
;
A
#
# COMPACT_ATOMS: atom_id res chain seq x y z
N MET A 1 -20.00 31.62 -16.96
CA MET A 1 -18.68 32.17 -17.33
C MET A 1 -18.34 33.20 -16.27
N TYR A 2 -17.29 32.97 -15.47
CA TYR A 2 -16.82 33.90 -14.44
C TYR A 2 -15.74 34.77 -15.06
N PHE A 3 -15.87 36.10 -15.00
CA PHE A 3 -14.88 37.04 -15.53
C PHE A 3 -13.99 37.51 -14.40
N VAL A 4 -12.67 37.50 -14.62
CA VAL A 4 -11.66 37.95 -13.65
C VAL A 4 -11.15 39.32 -14.12
N ASP A 5 -11.24 40.34 -13.26
CA ASP A 5 -10.71 41.68 -13.57
C ASP A 5 -9.22 41.75 -13.25
N THR A 6 -8.41 41.46 -14.27
CA THR A 6 -6.95 41.53 -14.16
C THR A 6 -6.40 42.94 -14.38
N CYS A 7 -7.21 43.89 -14.84
CA CYS A 7 -6.76 45.27 -15.05
C CYS A 7 -6.49 45.98 -13.72
N SER A 8 -7.16 45.54 -12.65
CA SER A 8 -6.97 46.07 -11.30
C SER A 8 -5.58 45.77 -10.68
N VAL A 9 -4.89 44.72 -11.14
CA VAL A 9 -3.62 44.23 -10.55
C VAL A 9 -2.37 44.58 -11.37
N VAL A 10 -2.54 45.10 -12.58
CA VAL A 10 -1.46 45.51 -13.48
C VAL A 10 -1.34 47.03 -13.47
N THR A 11 -0.50 47.53 -12.56
CA THR A 11 -0.16 48.95 -12.40
C THR A 11 0.94 49.39 -13.39
N ASP A 12 1.15 50.70 -13.56
CA ASP A 12 2.10 51.25 -14.56
C ASP A 12 3.54 50.72 -14.40
N ASP A 13 3.98 50.45 -13.17
CA ASP A 13 5.28 49.85 -12.83
C ASP A 13 5.41 48.37 -13.27
N LYS A 14 4.28 47.72 -13.57
CA LYS A 14 4.19 46.35 -14.06
C LYS A 14 4.06 46.24 -15.57
N ILE A 15 4.20 47.36 -16.29
CA ILE A 15 4.24 47.44 -17.75
C ILE A 15 5.68 47.60 -18.22
N ARG A 16 6.05 46.96 -19.33
CA ARG A 16 7.36 47.11 -19.95
C ARG A 16 7.52 48.53 -20.50
N ASN A 17 8.76 48.93 -20.78
CA ASN A 17 9.06 50.23 -21.41
C ASN A 17 8.43 50.41 -22.81
N ASP A 18 7.79 49.39 -23.37
CA ASP A 18 6.99 49.48 -24.60
C ASP A 18 5.60 50.11 -24.37
N GLY A 19 5.22 50.33 -23.10
CA GLY A 19 4.00 51.02 -22.70
C GLY A 19 2.72 50.22 -22.93
N CYS A 20 2.80 48.95 -23.33
CA CYS A 20 1.60 48.17 -23.68
C CYS A 20 1.63 46.71 -23.23
N HIS A 21 2.79 46.11 -22.94
CA HIS A 21 2.86 44.73 -22.45
C HIS A 21 3.23 44.66 -20.97
N PRO A 22 2.61 43.77 -20.18
CA PRO A 22 3.07 43.47 -18.83
C PRO A 22 4.53 43.01 -18.82
N ASN A 23 5.28 43.38 -17.78
CA ASN A 23 6.57 42.81 -17.47
C ASN A 23 6.38 41.50 -16.67
N GLU A 24 7.48 40.88 -16.22
CA GLU A 24 7.43 39.61 -15.47
C GLU A 24 6.57 39.70 -14.20
N GLU A 25 6.66 40.81 -13.45
CA GLU A 25 5.83 41.06 -12.27
C GLU A 25 4.36 41.26 -12.64
N GLY A 26 4.09 41.94 -13.75
CA GLY A 26 2.73 42.10 -14.29
C GLY A 26 2.07 40.78 -14.70
N TYR A 27 2.80 39.92 -15.42
CA TYR A 27 2.30 38.57 -15.74
C TYR A 27 2.09 37.72 -14.50
N THR A 28 2.97 37.83 -13.50
CA THR A 28 2.83 37.14 -12.21
C THR A 28 1.59 37.62 -11.46
N ALA A 29 1.32 38.92 -11.45
CA ALA A 29 0.12 39.49 -10.83
C ALA A 29 -1.18 38.98 -11.49
N ILE A 30 -1.21 38.94 -12.84
CA ILE A 30 -2.34 38.38 -13.59
C ILE A 30 -2.55 36.91 -13.25
N ALA A 31 -1.47 36.11 -13.25
CA ALA A 31 -1.54 34.67 -12.95
C ALA A 31 -2.06 34.41 -11.53
N ASN A 32 -1.60 35.18 -10.55
CA ASN A 32 -2.07 35.09 -9.16
C ASN A 32 -3.54 35.47 -9.03
N GLU A 33 -4.03 36.48 -9.75
CA GLU A 33 -5.44 36.88 -9.71
C GLU A 33 -6.36 35.77 -10.25
N TYR A 34 -5.98 35.15 -11.37
CA TYR A 34 -6.69 33.97 -11.88
C TYR A 34 -6.63 32.80 -10.91
N TYR A 35 -5.45 32.51 -10.33
CA TYR A 35 -5.28 31.45 -9.35
C TYR A 35 -6.17 31.66 -8.12
N ASN A 36 -6.23 32.88 -7.60
CA ASN A 36 -7.08 33.24 -6.46
C ASN A 36 -8.56 33.12 -6.80
N ALA A 37 -9.00 33.61 -7.97
CA ALA A 37 -10.39 33.49 -8.41
C ALA A 37 -10.82 32.03 -8.56
N VAL A 38 -9.97 31.19 -9.15
CA VAL A 38 -10.18 29.74 -9.25
C VAL A 38 -10.22 29.12 -7.85
N THR A 39 -9.26 29.45 -7.00
CA THR A 39 -9.18 28.94 -5.62
C THR A 39 -10.41 29.33 -4.82
N GLN A 40 -10.87 30.57 -4.91
CA GLN A 40 -12.07 31.06 -4.24
C GLN A 40 -13.33 30.36 -4.76
N TYR A 41 -13.42 30.18 -6.08
CA TYR A 41 -14.54 29.46 -6.69
C TYR A 41 -14.63 28.01 -6.17
N TYR A 42 -13.51 27.29 -6.10
CA TYR A 42 -13.49 25.89 -5.66
C TYR A 42 -13.43 25.68 -4.13
N ASN A 43 -12.98 26.66 -3.35
CA ASN A 43 -12.81 26.53 -1.89
C ASN A 43 -13.76 27.41 -1.07
N SER A 44 -14.88 27.85 -1.64
CA SER A 44 -15.90 28.63 -0.91
C SER A 44 -16.77 27.79 0.05
N SER A 45 -16.27 26.65 0.53
CA SER A 45 -17.01 25.83 1.48
C SER A 45 -16.87 26.37 2.91
N SER A 46 -17.98 26.35 3.63
CA SER A 46 -18.03 26.71 5.05
C SER A 46 -18.57 25.53 5.83
N LYS A 47 -17.96 25.20 6.97
CA LYS A 47 -18.47 24.16 7.86
C LYS A 47 -19.80 24.62 8.45
N VAL A 48 -20.88 23.92 8.12
CA VAL A 48 -22.22 24.18 8.64
C VAL A 48 -22.64 23.24 9.77
N GLY A 49 -21.88 22.16 10.02
CA GLY A 49 -22.23 21.12 10.98
C GLY A 49 -21.13 20.10 11.24
N GLU A 50 -21.38 19.20 12.19
CA GLU A 50 -20.54 18.04 12.48
C GLU A 50 -21.43 16.88 12.96
N ILE A 51 -21.13 15.69 12.46
CA ILE A 51 -21.79 14.45 12.89
C ILE A 51 -20.74 13.51 13.49
N THR A 52 -21.17 12.68 14.43
CA THR A 52 -20.33 11.60 14.98
C THR A 52 -20.96 10.28 14.64
N LEU A 53 -20.22 9.44 13.91
CA LEU A 53 -20.61 8.05 13.63
C LEU A 53 -19.89 7.13 14.62
N SER A 54 -20.61 6.16 15.15
CA SER A 54 -20.05 5.18 16.09
C SER A 54 -20.87 3.90 16.12
N LYS A 55 -20.37 2.88 16.81
CA LYS A 55 -21.13 1.65 17.02
C LYS A 55 -22.48 1.89 17.72
N SER A 56 -22.60 2.90 18.59
CA SER A 56 -23.85 3.15 19.35
C SER A 56 -24.99 3.70 18.49
N ASN A 57 -24.69 4.39 17.38
CA ASN A 57 -25.68 4.83 16.40
C ASN A 57 -25.68 3.97 15.13
N ASN A 58 -25.12 2.76 15.20
CA ASN A 58 -24.98 1.85 14.07
C ASN A 58 -24.32 2.51 12.84
N TRP A 59 -23.41 3.47 13.06
CA TRP A 59 -22.74 4.24 12.02
C TRP A 59 -23.69 5.03 11.10
N ILE A 60 -24.86 5.40 11.61
CA ILE A 60 -25.86 6.21 10.90
C ILE A 60 -26.16 7.45 11.74
N SER A 61 -26.15 8.61 11.10
CA SER A 61 -26.57 9.88 11.71
C SER A 61 -27.20 10.79 10.66
N ALA A 62 -28.06 11.69 11.11
CA ALA A 62 -28.59 12.78 10.31
C ALA A 62 -28.19 14.12 10.94
N PHE A 63 -28.12 15.16 10.12
CA PHE A 63 -27.82 16.52 10.53
C PHE A 63 -28.72 17.48 9.76
N ASP A 64 -29.54 18.23 10.48
CA ASP A 64 -30.38 19.25 9.88
C ASP A 64 -29.56 20.54 9.71
N ILE A 65 -29.51 21.06 8.48
CA ILE A 65 -28.83 22.31 8.18
C ILE A 65 -29.77 23.47 8.54
N GLU A 66 -29.37 24.29 9.50
CA GLU A 66 -30.10 25.51 9.84
C GLU A 66 -29.91 26.56 8.74
N ASN A 67 -31.01 27.13 8.24
CA ASN A 67 -31.03 28.14 7.17
C ASN A 67 -30.28 27.73 5.89
N PRO A 68 -30.71 26.66 5.20
CA PRO A 68 -30.03 26.21 4.01
C PRO A 68 -30.15 27.22 2.87
N ASP A 69 -29.07 27.43 2.13
CA ASP A 69 -29.08 28.17 0.88
C ASP A 69 -29.50 27.23 -0.25
N ALA A 70 -30.58 27.60 -0.95
CA ALA A 70 -31.14 26.80 -2.04
C ALA A 70 -30.18 26.63 -3.24
N ASN A 71 -29.16 27.47 -3.37
CA ASN A 71 -28.17 27.39 -4.44
C ASN A 71 -26.87 26.68 -4.03
N SER A 72 -26.78 26.24 -2.77
CA SER A 72 -25.58 25.59 -2.24
C SER A 72 -25.66 24.07 -2.37
N THR A 73 -24.48 23.46 -2.45
CA THR A 73 -24.28 22.01 -2.39
C THR A 73 -23.68 21.64 -1.04
N TYR A 74 -24.15 20.55 -0.45
CA TYR A 74 -23.76 20.08 0.87
C TYR A 74 -23.01 18.76 0.74
N TYR A 75 -21.84 18.67 1.38
CA TYR A 75 -21.01 17.47 1.35
C TYR A 75 -20.50 17.15 2.74
N VAL A 76 -20.06 15.91 2.93
CA VAL A 76 -19.36 15.48 4.14
C VAL A 76 -17.88 15.28 3.84
N ASP A 77 -17.06 15.57 4.83
CA ASP A 77 -15.62 15.32 4.84
C ASP A 77 -15.23 14.71 6.20
N GLU A 78 -14.49 13.61 6.18
CA GLU A 78 -14.04 12.89 7.36
C GLU A 78 -12.72 13.48 7.88
N LYS A 79 -12.80 14.16 9.03
CA LYS A 79 -11.68 14.93 9.59
C LYS A 79 -10.50 14.07 10.08
N ASN A 80 -10.74 12.84 10.53
CA ASN A 80 -9.75 12.03 11.26
C ASN A 80 -9.59 10.64 10.63
N VAL A 81 -9.23 10.58 9.35
CA VAL A 81 -8.92 9.30 8.70
C VAL A 81 -7.66 8.70 9.36
N PRO A 82 -7.75 7.52 10.02
CA PRO A 82 -6.58 6.94 10.69
C PRO A 82 -5.48 6.56 9.69
N ALA A 83 -4.23 6.50 10.16
CA ALA A 83 -3.11 6.04 9.33
C ALA A 83 -3.37 4.63 8.76
N GLY A 84 -3.05 4.44 7.48
CA GLY A 84 -3.33 3.18 6.76
C GLY A 84 -4.78 3.00 6.33
N TRP A 85 -5.65 4.00 6.50
CA TRP A 85 -7.01 3.99 5.95
C TRP A 85 -7.16 5.01 4.83
N GLN A 86 -7.96 4.65 3.83
CA GLN A 86 -8.38 5.51 2.74
C GLN A 86 -9.89 5.70 2.81
N VAL A 87 -10.32 6.97 2.84
CA VAL A 87 -11.73 7.34 2.79
C VAL A 87 -12.20 7.50 1.35
N SER A 88 -13.41 7.04 1.05
CA SER A 88 -14.13 7.34 -0.17
C SER A 88 -15.59 7.67 0.13
N TYR A 89 -16.22 8.41 -0.78
CA TYR A 89 -17.58 8.90 -0.60
C TYR A 89 -18.43 8.48 -1.80
N ALA A 90 -19.61 7.92 -1.53
CA ALA A 90 -20.64 7.70 -2.53
C ALA A 90 -21.82 8.63 -2.25
N ASP A 91 -22.42 9.16 -3.33
CA ASP A 91 -23.51 10.13 -3.27
C ASP A 91 -23.17 11.34 -2.39
N ASN A 92 -21.92 11.83 -2.42
CA ASN A 92 -21.58 13.09 -1.77
C ASN A 92 -22.17 14.27 -2.56
N GLU A 93 -22.02 15.50 -2.07
CA GLU A 93 -22.42 16.71 -2.81
C GLU A 93 -23.94 16.77 -3.11
N GLN A 94 -24.74 16.77 -2.04
CA GLN A 94 -26.20 16.80 -2.09
C GLN A 94 -26.76 18.22 -2.20
N THR A 95 -27.85 18.39 -2.93
CA THR A 95 -28.62 19.63 -3.00
C THR A 95 -29.81 19.60 -2.03
N LEU A 96 -30.38 20.78 -1.76
CA LEU A 96 -31.54 20.91 -0.87
C LEU A 96 -32.72 20.04 -1.35
N GLY A 97 -33.30 19.28 -0.42
CA GLY A 97 -34.43 18.38 -0.69
C GLY A 97 -34.04 16.99 -1.18
N SER A 98 -32.75 16.70 -1.34
CA SER A 98 -32.30 15.33 -1.58
C SER A 98 -32.59 14.44 -0.37
N GLY A 99 -33.11 13.23 -0.61
CA GLY A 99 -33.28 12.18 0.39
C GLY A 99 -32.21 11.09 0.30
N THR A 100 -31.20 11.26 -0.56
CA THR A 100 -30.14 10.28 -0.76
C THR A 100 -29.19 10.28 0.44
N THR A 101 -28.86 9.08 0.92
CA THR A 101 -27.91 8.90 2.00
C THR A 101 -26.49 9.00 1.45
N ILE A 102 -25.66 9.86 2.03
CA ILE A 102 -24.23 9.92 1.73
C ILE A 102 -23.55 8.73 2.42
N THR A 103 -22.80 7.93 1.67
CA THR A 103 -22.08 6.78 2.22
C THR A 103 -20.59 7.08 2.30
N VAL A 104 -20.03 7.05 3.52
CA VAL A 104 -18.59 7.18 3.78
C VAL A 104 -18.00 5.77 3.93
N THR A 105 -17.03 5.41 3.09
CA THR A 105 -16.36 4.11 3.13
C THR A 105 -14.91 4.28 3.55
N ASN A 106 -14.53 3.68 4.68
CA ASN A 106 -13.15 3.57 5.11
C ASN A 106 -12.59 2.21 4.66
N THR A 107 -11.58 2.23 3.80
CA THR A 107 -10.88 1.03 3.31
C THR A 107 -9.48 1.00 3.88
N ARG A 108 -9.12 -0.09 4.57
CA ARG A 108 -7.76 -0.23 5.11
C ARG A 108 -6.80 -0.66 4.01
N HIS A 109 -5.73 0.10 3.83
CA HIS A 109 -4.60 -0.25 2.99
C HIS A 109 -3.50 -0.84 3.87
N THR A 110 -3.35 -2.17 3.83
CA THR A 110 -2.20 -2.84 4.45
C THR A 110 -1.00 -2.76 3.51
N PRO A 111 0.16 -2.29 3.98
CA PRO A 111 1.38 -2.34 3.19
C PRO A 111 1.66 -3.76 2.70
N LYS A 112 2.25 -3.86 1.52
CA LYS A 112 2.56 -5.13 0.87
C LYS A 112 4.08 -5.28 0.74
N THR A 113 4.52 -6.52 0.75
CA THR A 113 5.93 -6.90 0.65
C THR A 113 6.12 -8.08 -0.30
N SER A 114 7.38 -8.42 -0.55
CA SER A 114 7.82 -9.63 -1.21
C SER A 114 8.98 -10.26 -0.44
N LEU A 115 9.31 -11.51 -0.76
CA LEU A 115 10.37 -12.25 -0.10
C LEU A 115 11.10 -13.11 -1.12
N SER A 116 12.42 -13.11 -1.07
CA SER A 116 13.24 -14.04 -1.84
C SER A 116 13.69 -15.22 -0.97
N VAL A 117 13.66 -16.43 -1.51
CA VAL A 117 14.25 -17.62 -0.88
C VAL A 117 15.38 -18.13 -1.76
N LYS A 118 16.60 -18.08 -1.22
CA LYS A 118 17.81 -18.61 -1.86
C LYS A 118 18.05 -20.02 -1.39
N LYS A 119 17.78 -20.98 -2.27
CA LYS A 119 18.07 -22.39 -2.05
C LYS A 119 19.49 -22.71 -2.55
N ILE A 120 20.31 -23.31 -1.70
CA ILE A 120 21.66 -23.76 -2.02
C ILE A 120 21.75 -25.27 -1.85
N TRP A 121 22.34 -25.95 -2.83
CA TRP A 121 22.68 -27.38 -2.77
C TRP A 121 24.18 -27.53 -2.52
N GLU A 122 24.52 -28.11 -1.37
CA GLU A 122 25.90 -28.30 -0.89
C GLU A 122 26.28 -29.78 -0.84
N ASN A 123 27.51 -30.10 -1.23
CA ASN A 123 28.05 -31.47 -1.27
C ASN A 123 27.15 -32.45 -2.05
N ASP A 124 26.48 -31.93 -3.08
CA ASP A 124 25.51 -32.67 -3.88
C ASP A 124 26.16 -33.83 -4.67
N SER A 125 25.32 -34.72 -5.18
CA SER A 125 25.67 -35.77 -6.11
C SER A 125 25.73 -35.26 -7.56
N ALA A 126 26.33 -36.07 -8.44
CA ALA A 126 26.29 -35.81 -9.89
C ALA A 126 24.87 -35.98 -10.47
N ASP A 127 24.02 -36.77 -9.81
CA ASP A 127 22.60 -36.91 -10.11
C ASP A 127 21.80 -35.87 -9.28
N THR A 128 21.18 -34.93 -9.98
CA THR A 128 20.43 -33.82 -9.40
C THR A 128 18.91 -33.99 -9.51
N SER A 129 18.44 -35.16 -9.96
CA SER A 129 17.00 -35.42 -10.18
C SER A 129 16.15 -35.27 -8.91
N ALA A 130 16.71 -35.56 -7.73
CA ALA A 130 16.03 -35.40 -6.46
C ALA A 130 15.64 -33.94 -6.16
N ARG A 131 16.33 -32.96 -6.76
CA ARG A 131 16.07 -31.53 -6.51
C ARG A 131 14.70 -31.08 -7.00
N ASP A 132 14.14 -31.75 -8.01
CA ASP A 132 12.84 -31.38 -8.58
C ASP A 132 11.66 -31.76 -7.67
N ASN A 133 11.89 -32.55 -6.61
CA ASN A 133 10.88 -32.92 -5.62
C ASN A 133 10.87 -32.03 -4.37
N ILE A 134 11.64 -30.93 -4.37
CA ILE A 134 11.68 -30.00 -3.23
C ILE A 134 10.30 -29.41 -2.94
N SER A 135 9.97 -29.33 -1.66
CA SER A 135 8.75 -28.69 -1.16
C SER A 135 9.12 -27.62 -0.14
N LEU A 136 8.67 -26.38 -0.39
CA LEU A 136 8.84 -25.24 0.50
C LEU A 136 7.48 -24.73 0.92
N THR A 137 7.28 -24.57 2.22
CA THR A 137 6.06 -24.04 2.84
C THR A 137 6.36 -22.64 3.37
N LEU A 138 5.52 -21.66 3.00
CA LEU A 138 5.60 -20.30 3.53
C LEU A 138 4.63 -20.17 4.70
N LEU A 139 5.14 -19.77 5.86
CA LEU A 139 4.34 -19.46 7.04
C LEU A 139 4.46 -17.98 7.41
N ARG A 140 3.46 -17.46 8.13
CA ARG A 140 3.55 -16.14 8.78
C ARG A 140 3.11 -16.18 10.24
N SER A 141 3.50 -15.15 10.97
CA SER A 141 3.13 -14.94 12.36
C SER A 141 3.25 -13.46 12.72
N THR A 142 2.45 -12.95 13.67
CA THR A 142 2.63 -11.61 14.25
C THR A 142 3.39 -11.64 15.58
N ASP A 143 3.58 -12.81 16.18
CA ASP A 143 4.22 -12.98 17.49
C ASP A 143 5.46 -13.93 17.45
N GLN A 144 5.79 -14.45 16.27
CA GLN A 144 6.87 -15.44 16.03
C GLN A 144 6.69 -16.78 16.77
N ILE A 145 5.52 -17.02 17.36
CA ILE A 145 5.22 -18.20 18.16
C ILE A 145 4.11 -19.01 17.48
N ASN A 146 3.01 -18.34 17.13
CA ASN A 146 1.86 -18.93 16.46
C ASN A 146 2.02 -18.72 14.95
N TRP A 147 2.42 -19.79 14.26
CA TRP A 147 2.64 -19.79 12.82
C TRP A 147 1.43 -20.34 12.08
N GLU A 148 1.01 -19.63 11.04
CA GLU A 148 0.01 -20.09 10.09
C GLU A 148 0.64 -20.29 8.71
N GLU A 149 0.31 -21.39 8.06
CA GLU A 149 0.68 -21.65 6.67
C GLU A 149 -0.11 -20.72 5.74
N LEU A 150 0.57 -20.13 4.76
CA LEU A 150 -0.09 -19.42 3.68
C LEU A 150 -0.33 -20.39 2.53
N GLU A 151 -1.59 -20.44 2.09
CA GLU A 151 -1.98 -21.13 0.85
C GLU A 151 -1.51 -20.35 -0.40
N VAL A 152 -0.20 -20.22 -0.55
CA VAL A 152 0.43 -19.64 -1.74
C VAL A 152 1.16 -20.73 -2.51
N PRO A 153 0.98 -20.82 -3.84
CA PRO A 153 1.71 -21.81 -4.62
C PRO A 153 3.22 -21.52 -4.56
N MET A 154 4.04 -22.58 -4.47
CA MET A 154 5.49 -22.45 -4.58
C MET A 154 5.83 -21.81 -5.94
N PRO A 155 6.56 -20.69 -5.97
CA PRO A 155 6.87 -19.99 -7.21
C PRO A 155 7.87 -20.81 -8.04
N VAL A 156 7.91 -20.56 -9.34
CA VAL A 156 8.91 -21.16 -10.23
C VAL A 156 10.28 -20.53 -9.94
N PRO A 157 11.33 -21.30 -9.60
CA PRO A 157 12.62 -20.74 -9.26
C PRO A 157 13.41 -20.33 -10.50
N VAL A 158 14.22 -19.28 -10.36
CA VAL A 158 15.34 -19.02 -11.26
C VAL A 158 16.51 -19.92 -10.84
N LYS A 159 16.88 -20.87 -11.69
CA LYS A 159 17.93 -21.87 -11.41
C LYS A 159 19.27 -21.42 -11.99
N SER A 160 20.32 -21.45 -11.15
CA SER A 160 21.72 -21.23 -11.53
C SER A 160 22.60 -22.28 -10.86
N GLU A 161 22.90 -23.37 -11.58
CA GLU A 161 23.65 -24.53 -11.08
C GLU A 161 23.09 -25.07 -9.75
N ASN A 162 23.81 -24.85 -8.63
CA ASN A 162 23.45 -25.29 -7.29
C ASN A 162 22.71 -24.22 -6.47
N ILE A 163 22.36 -23.08 -7.07
CA ILE A 163 21.63 -21.98 -6.43
C ILE A 163 20.31 -21.77 -7.15
N TRP A 164 19.20 -21.89 -6.44
CA TRP A 164 17.85 -21.64 -6.96
C TRP A 164 17.23 -20.48 -6.17
N ILE A 165 16.64 -19.51 -6.88
CA ILE A 165 15.99 -18.35 -6.26
C ILE A 165 14.49 -18.42 -6.50
N TYR A 166 13.74 -18.52 -5.41
CA TYR A 166 12.27 -18.43 -5.39
C TYR A 166 11.87 -17.01 -4.98
N LYS A 167 10.87 -16.43 -5.65
CA LYS A 167 10.34 -15.11 -5.29
C LYS A 167 8.87 -15.24 -4.90
N TYR A 168 8.59 -15.06 -3.62
CA TYR A 168 7.24 -15.03 -3.07
C TYR A 168 6.72 -13.59 -3.02
N GLY A 169 5.40 -13.43 -3.06
CA GLY A 169 4.76 -12.14 -2.85
C GLY A 169 4.82 -11.18 -4.03
N VAL A 170 5.00 -11.68 -5.25
CA VAL A 170 4.96 -10.87 -6.47
C VAL A 170 4.06 -11.54 -7.50
N ASP A 171 3.14 -10.78 -8.11
CA ASP A 171 2.29 -11.26 -9.20
C ASP A 171 2.95 -11.12 -10.58
N GLU A 172 2.25 -11.57 -11.63
CA GLU A 172 2.69 -11.50 -13.03
C GLU A 172 2.93 -10.07 -13.56
N ASN A 173 2.35 -9.07 -12.90
CA ASN A 173 2.51 -7.64 -13.21
C ASN A 173 3.53 -6.94 -12.30
N ASN A 174 4.29 -7.72 -11.52
CA ASN A 174 5.28 -7.23 -10.56
C ASN A 174 4.69 -6.41 -9.40
N ASN A 175 3.41 -6.61 -9.06
CA ASN A 175 2.82 -6.03 -7.85
C ASN A 175 3.12 -6.91 -6.63
N LEU A 176 3.28 -6.26 -5.48
CA LEU A 176 3.49 -6.93 -4.19
C LEU A 176 2.18 -7.50 -3.65
N THR A 177 2.19 -8.74 -3.17
CA THR A 177 0.96 -9.45 -2.77
C THR A 177 0.95 -9.89 -1.30
N LEU A 178 2.10 -10.15 -0.71
CA LEU A 178 2.19 -10.55 0.70
C LEU A 178 1.91 -9.35 1.62
N PRO A 179 1.05 -9.49 2.64
CA PRO A 179 0.82 -8.43 3.62
C PRO A 179 2.06 -8.21 4.50
N ALA A 180 2.44 -6.95 4.74
CA ALA A 180 3.46 -6.64 5.74
C ALA A 180 2.89 -6.61 7.16
N GLU A 181 1.59 -6.33 7.30
CA GLU A 181 0.91 -6.21 8.58
C GLU A 181 -0.48 -6.86 8.59
N ASP A 182 -0.96 -7.23 9.77
CA ASP A 182 -2.33 -7.69 10.00
C ASP A 182 -3.35 -6.53 10.03
N ASN A 183 -4.64 -6.85 10.24
CA ASN A 183 -5.73 -5.87 10.32
C ASN A 183 -5.67 -4.88 11.50
N ALA A 184 -4.85 -5.18 12.52
CA ALA A 184 -4.64 -4.32 13.67
C ALA A 184 -3.37 -3.46 13.56
N GLY A 185 -2.51 -3.73 12.57
CA GLY A 185 -1.26 -3.00 12.34
C GLY A 185 -0.05 -3.67 13.00
N ASN A 186 -0.17 -4.95 13.36
CA ASN A 186 0.95 -5.73 13.84
C ASN A 186 1.76 -6.23 12.63
N GLN A 187 3.08 -6.04 12.67
CA GLN A 187 4.00 -6.53 11.65
C GLN A 187 3.96 -8.07 11.57
N TYR A 188 3.96 -8.60 10.35
CA TYR A 188 4.16 -10.02 10.10
C TYR A 188 5.66 -10.37 10.08
N PHE A 189 5.96 -11.59 10.51
CA PHE A 189 7.20 -12.29 10.26
C PHE A 189 6.87 -13.45 9.33
N TYR A 190 7.74 -13.70 8.35
CA TYR A 190 7.64 -14.82 7.44
C TYR A 190 8.66 -15.89 7.80
N LYS A 191 8.29 -17.16 7.59
CA LYS A 191 9.16 -18.32 7.79
C LYS A 191 9.05 -19.26 6.61
N ILE A 192 10.17 -19.85 6.22
CA ILE A 192 10.20 -20.95 5.26
C ILE A 192 10.49 -22.26 6.00
N GLU A 193 9.68 -23.26 5.72
CA GLU A 193 9.93 -24.64 6.12
C GLU A 193 10.08 -25.52 4.88
N GLU A 194 11.14 -26.31 4.85
CA GLU A 194 11.38 -27.30 3.79
C GLU A 194 11.10 -28.71 4.29
N GLU A 195 10.37 -29.48 3.48
CA GLU A 195 10.25 -30.92 3.69
C GLU A 195 11.60 -31.60 3.41
N ILE A 196 12.10 -32.36 4.38
CA ILE A 196 13.41 -33.00 4.28
C ILE A 196 13.41 -34.03 3.15
N LEU A 197 14.23 -33.78 2.13
CA LEU A 197 14.46 -34.72 1.05
C LEU A 197 15.35 -35.88 1.50
N ASP A 198 15.04 -37.09 1.02
CA ASP A 198 15.83 -38.27 1.32
C ASP A 198 17.29 -38.09 0.92
N GLY A 199 18.20 -38.46 1.82
CA GLY A 199 19.64 -38.27 1.64
C GLY A 199 20.15 -36.84 1.82
N TYR A 200 19.33 -35.89 2.29
CA TYR A 200 19.74 -34.52 2.60
C TYR A 200 19.42 -34.12 4.05
N THR A 201 20.17 -33.14 4.54
CA THR A 201 19.85 -32.36 5.74
C THR A 201 19.57 -30.92 5.37
N VAL A 202 18.51 -30.33 5.94
CA VAL A 202 18.12 -28.92 5.75
C VAL A 202 18.76 -28.05 6.83
N SER A 203 19.24 -26.86 6.46
CA SER A 203 19.62 -25.81 7.40
C SER A 203 19.31 -24.41 6.84
N TYR A 204 19.29 -23.40 7.72
CA TYR A 204 18.95 -22.01 7.39
C TYR A 204 20.07 -21.06 7.83
N GLU A 205 20.40 -20.05 7.03
CA GLU A 205 21.36 -19.00 7.46
C GLU A 205 20.68 -17.95 8.36
N ASN A 206 19.43 -17.63 8.07
CA ASN A 206 18.58 -16.82 8.94
C ASN A 206 18.18 -17.69 10.14
N PRO A 207 18.18 -17.17 11.38
CA PRO A 207 17.71 -17.92 12.55
C PRO A 207 16.33 -18.52 12.28
N ASP A 208 16.26 -19.85 12.31
CA ASP A 208 15.05 -20.66 12.08
C ASP A 208 14.31 -20.39 10.76
N GLY A 209 14.99 -19.81 9.76
CA GLY A 209 14.39 -19.47 8.47
C GLY A 209 13.36 -18.33 8.56
N ILE A 210 13.50 -17.43 9.54
CA ILE A 210 12.56 -16.34 9.80
C ILE A 210 13.09 -15.00 9.26
N ILE A 211 12.17 -14.15 8.79
CA ILE A 211 12.46 -12.77 8.38
C ILE A 211 11.28 -11.84 8.72
N ALA A 212 11.55 -10.59 9.04
CA ALA A 212 10.50 -9.59 9.26
C ALA A 212 9.92 -9.13 7.91
N ALA A 213 8.62 -8.86 7.87
CA ALA A 213 7.99 -8.26 6.71
C ALA A 213 8.23 -6.76 6.72
N ASP A 214 9.27 -6.32 6.01
CA ASP A 214 9.52 -4.90 5.77
C ASP A 214 8.72 -4.41 4.56
N ASP A 215 8.44 -3.11 4.51
CA ASP A 215 7.74 -2.50 3.38
C ASP A 215 8.54 -2.67 2.09
N ALA A 216 7.85 -3.04 1.01
CA ALA A 216 8.38 -3.30 -0.33
C ALA A 216 9.17 -4.62 -0.51
N ASP A 217 10.14 -4.92 0.35
CA ASP A 217 10.95 -6.13 0.26
C ASP A 217 11.43 -6.59 1.65
N ALA A 218 10.95 -7.75 2.08
CA ALA A 218 11.38 -8.39 3.32
C ALA A 218 12.83 -8.88 3.25
N GLY A 219 13.40 -9.01 2.04
CA GLY A 219 14.77 -9.46 1.83
C GLY A 219 14.85 -10.93 1.44
N GLN A 220 15.86 -11.63 1.98
CA GLN A 220 16.20 -12.99 1.55
C GLN A 220 16.35 -13.97 2.73
N ILE A 221 15.69 -15.12 2.61
CA ILE A 221 15.96 -16.31 3.43
C ILE A 221 16.87 -17.27 2.65
N THR A 222 17.99 -17.67 3.24
CA THR A 222 18.84 -18.73 2.66
C THR A 222 18.51 -20.08 3.28
N VAL A 223 18.17 -21.05 2.43
CA VAL A 223 17.95 -22.46 2.79
C VAL A 223 19.02 -23.32 2.14
N LYS A 224 19.64 -24.23 2.90
CA LYS A 224 20.72 -25.10 2.44
C LYS A 224 20.31 -26.55 2.57
N ASN A 225 20.46 -27.31 1.49
CA ASN A 225 20.49 -28.77 1.54
C ASN A 225 21.91 -29.26 1.43
N THR A 226 22.36 -29.97 2.44
CA THR A 226 23.65 -30.66 2.44
C THR A 226 23.41 -32.15 2.33
N ARG A 227 24.09 -32.83 1.41
CA ARG A 227 23.94 -34.28 1.27
C ARG A 227 24.41 -35.00 2.53
N ALA A 228 23.57 -35.87 3.07
CA ALA A 228 23.88 -36.67 4.24
C ALA A 228 25.01 -37.67 3.92
N VAL A 229 26.00 -37.76 4.81
CA VAL A 229 27.06 -38.78 4.72
C VAL A 229 26.64 -39.99 5.55
N SER A 230 26.31 -41.09 4.88
CA SER A 230 25.99 -42.36 5.53
C SER A 230 27.23 -43.26 5.57
N LEU A 231 27.72 -43.59 6.76
CA LEU A 231 28.76 -44.60 6.97
C LEU A 231 28.12 -45.95 7.31
N THR A 232 28.44 -47.00 6.54
CA THR A 232 28.04 -48.38 6.88
C THR A 232 29.25 -49.13 7.41
N VAL A 233 29.23 -49.50 8.69
CA VAL A 233 30.25 -50.39 9.29
C VAL A 233 29.69 -51.80 9.30
N LYS A 234 30.38 -52.73 8.62
CA LYS A 234 30.13 -54.17 8.74
C LYS A 234 31.07 -54.74 9.78
N THR A 235 30.51 -55.48 10.73
CA THR A 235 31.24 -56.37 11.65
C THR A 235 31.26 -57.77 11.10
#